data_AF-A0A2S9YLD0-F1
#
_entry.id   AF-A0A2S9YLD0-F1
#
_cell.length_a   1.000
_cell.length_b   1.000
_cell.length_c   1.000
_cell.angle_alpha   90.00
_cell.angle_beta   90.00
_cell.angle_gamma   90.00
#
_symmetry.space_group_name_H-M   'P 1'
#
loop_
_entity.id
_entity.type
_entity.pdbx_description
1 polymer ?
#
loop_
_entity_poly.entity_id
_entity_poly.type
_entity_poly.pdbx_seq_one_letter_code
_entity_poly.pdbx_strand_id
1 'polypeptide(L)'
;MTRATPRIIAFEGVDGAGKSTVIRIVAEHLRARGERVFLPREGKEHRSRPTRMIRRLTRDRRNVALEPVPELLLYAAREAQVLEEHVRPALARGEIVLLDRSLVTPMVMGVHGRGVDPGVAARIVDAASGGLEPELTLIFDVDPRTSRIRKRLDKIRTQRFRDGGRKGLAGSGFKVRVRDGYLELARERQLVVVHAERGTPAEVGARVCALLDSGTFTEPDDAGRPWWRVDPDASFEDALAGLPDLVALYFSRRMAIGRELRARLYERHPRLVAWAADLDDPLWPQIDRELPATRIERMSIRPLAETPWRTELAESFPAEVARSLRGIAGEAADALRTRLVAHAPGPVVESLSGRSDAFAVELRKRLWKQANIHERAYSLELLTDPWSVEKRRALLDEDPGTVLPTLRGLAPELADPALEAWADKAPKAVLSALMGRADDSAHRLRRELIETGREVVDSIRGLDDPASWALREACVDRWPSTVAWSLDGLLDVTPARCRVMIEACRDADPGDLFMKRRLYLLELRDQGAGAGGGADA
;
A
#
# COMPACT_ATOMS: atom_id res chain seq x y z
N MET A 1 -0.02 19.01 42.22
CA MET A 1 1.33 18.44 42.07
C MET A 1 1.51 18.09 40.60
N THR A 2 2.42 18.74 39.88
CA THR A 2 2.74 18.41 38.49
C THR A 2 3.37 17.02 38.45
N ARG A 3 2.80 16.11 37.65
CA ARG A 3 3.32 14.74 37.48
C ARG A 3 4.69 14.83 36.80
N ALA A 4 5.67 14.06 37.27
CA ALA A 4 6.98 13.98 36.62
C ALA A 4 6.84 13.46 35.19
N THR A 5 7.52 14.08 34.23
CA THR A 5 7.50 13.66 32.82
C THR A 5 8.08 12.24 32.70
N PRO A 6 7.38 11.30 32.02
CA PRO A 6 7.90 9.96 31.82
C PRO A 6 9.26 9.97 31.10
N ARG A 7 10.24 9.19 31.56
CA ARG A 7 11.58 9.19 30.95
C ARG A 7 11.68 8.31 29.71
N ILE A 8 10.78 7.34 29.54
CA ILE A 8 10.65 6.54 28.33
C ILE A 8 9.22 6.65 27.81
N ILE A 9 9.04 7.23 26.62
CA ILE A 9 7.73 7.40 25.97
C ILE A 9 7.73 6.64 24.64
N ALA A 10 6.89 5.62 24.52
CA ALA A 10 6.73 4.83 23.31
C ALA A 10 5.52 5.28 22.49
N PHE A 11 5.73 5.43 21.19
CA PHE A 11 4.71 5.78 20.21
C PHE A 11 4.44 4.54 19.35
N GLU A 12 3.26 3.97 19.48
CA GLU A 12 2.86 2.70 18.90
C GLU A 12 1.71 2.85 17.90
N GLY A 13 1.49 1.83 17.07
CA GLY A 13 0.40 1.82 16.08
C GLY A 13 0.85 1.48 14.66
N VAL A 14 -0.10 1.40 13.72
CA VAL A 14 0.20 0.98 12.34
C VAL A 14 1.07 2.00 11.57
N ASP A 15 1.74 1.55 10.51
CA ASP A 15 2.45 2.46 9.61
C ASP A 15 1.47 3.49 9.04
N GLY A 16 1.87 4.76 8.91
CA GLY A 16 0.99 5.81 8.35
C GLY A 16 0.07 6.48 9.37
N ALA A 17 0.15 6.12 10.66
CA ALA A 17 -0.59 6.77 11.73
C ALA A 17 -0.10 8.17 12.11
N GLY A 18 1.05 8.64 11.60
CA GLY A 18 1.56 9.99 11.89
C GLY A 18 2.54 10.09 13.07
N LYS A 19 2.87 8.96 13.73
CA LYS A 19 3.84 8.87 14.84
C LYS A 19 5.10 9.71 14.64
N SER A 20 5.87 9.45 13.58
CA SER A 20 7.16 10.13 13.37
C SER A 20 7.03 11.65 13.25
N THR A 21 5.86 12.17 12.83
CA THR A 21 5.57 13.60 12.81
C THR A 21 5.30 14.11 14.22
N VAL A 22 4.44 13.44 14.98
CA VAL A 22 4.09 13.84 16.35
C VAL A 22 5.28 13.71 17.31
N ILE A 23 6.12 12.67 17.16
CA ILE A 23 7.35 12.52 17.92
C ILE A 23 8.27 13.74 17.77
N ARG A 24 8.36 14.33 16.57
CA ARG A 24 9.15 15.54 16.36
C ARG A 24 8.57 16.74 17.10
N ILE A 25 7.25 16.94 17.00
CA ILE A 25 6.54 18.02 17.70
C ILE A 25 6.77 17.90 19.20
N VAL A 26 6.59 16.69 19.76
CA VAL A 26 6.82 16.41 21.18
C VAL A 26 8.29 16.63 21.57
N ALA A 27 9.25 16.21 20.73
CA ALA A 27 10.66 16.44 21.00
C ALA A 27 11.02 17.93 21.04
N GLU A 28 10.49 18.71 20.10
CA GLU A 28 10.68 20.17 20.04
C GLU A 28 10.04 20.84 21.27
N HIS A 29 8.84 20.43 21.66
CA HIS A 29 8.15 20.92 22.85
C HIS A 29 8.90 20.65 24.15
N LEU A 30 9.33 19.41 24.37
CA LEU A 30 10.09 19.03 25.58
C LEU A 30 11.44 19.76 25.65
N ARG A 31 12.13 19.94 24.51
CA ARG A 31 13.36 20.74 24.46
C ARG A 31 13.12 22.21 24.78
N ALA A 32 12.00 22.78 24.32
CA ALA A 32 11.62 24.15 24.66
C ALA A 32 11.34 24.31 26.17
N ARG A 33 10.94 23.24 26.86
CA ARG A 33 10.82 23.17 28.32
C ARG A 33 12.16 22.99 29.06
N GLY A 34 13.29 22.92 28.35
CA GLY A 34 14.61 22.68 28.93
C GLY A 34 14.96 21.20 29.17
N GLU A 35 14.10 20.27 28.74
CA GLU A 35 14.37 18.84 28.88
C GLU A 35 15.40 18.36 27.84
N ARG A 36 16.27 17.42 28.24
CA ARG A 36 17.16 16.74 27.29
C ARG A 36 16.43 15.55 26.66
N VAL A 37 16.22 15.60 25.35
CA VAL A 37 15.44 14.60 24.61
C VAL A 37 16.31 13.83 23.63
N PHE A 38 16.28 12.50 23.77
CA PHE A 38 16.97 11.55 22.91
C PHE A 38 15.99 10.77 22.02
N LEU A 39 16.39 10.61 20.76
CA LEU A 39 15.64 9.88 19.73
C LEU A 39 16.56 8.78 19.18
N PRO A 40 16.37 7.50 19.53
CA PRO A 40 17.16 6.39 18.95
C PRO A 40 16.96 6.23 17.44
N ARG A 41 15.90 6.85 16.92
CA ARG A 41 15.53 6.90 15.50
C ARG A 41 15.24 8.33 15.09
N GLU A 42 15.95 8.83 14.09
CA GLU A 42 15.71 10.16 13.53
C GLU A 42 14.95 10.01 12.21
N GLY A 43 13.70 10.47 12.18
CA GLY A 43 12.80 10.21 11.07
C GLY A 43 12.57 8.71 10.84
N LYS A 44 12.95 8.19 9.67
CA LYS A 44 12.74 6.77 9.30
C LYS A 44 13.98 5.90 9.52
N GLU A 45 15.10 6.44 9.99
CA GLU A 45 16.41 5.78 10.03
C GLU A 45 16.89 5.51 11.46
N HIS A 46 17.38 4.28 11.71
CA HIS A 46 17.90 3.88 13.01
C HIS A 46 19.38 4.27 13.13
N ARG A 47 19.80 4.77 14.29
CA ARG A 47 21.20 5.15 14.59
C ARG A 47 22.14 3.93 14.63
N SER A 48 21.68 2.81 15.20
CA SER A 48 22.42 1.55 15.31
C SER A 48 22.63 0.85 13.96
N ARG A 49 23.88 0.49 13.63
CA ARG A 49 24.22 -0.28 12.41
C ARG A 49 23.61 -1.69 12.44
N PRO A 50 23.76 -2.50 13.51
CA PRO A 50 23.09 -3.82 13.59
C PRO A 50 21.57 -3.72 13.40
N THR A 51 20.94 -2.72 14.03
CA THR A 51 19.50 -2.45 13.89
C THR A 51 19.10 -2.16 12.43
N ARG A 52 19.91 -1.38 11.69
CA ARG A 52 19.68 -1.15 10.25
C ARG A 52 19.79 -2.44 9.43
N MET A 53 20.73 -3.33 9.76
CA MET A 53 20.89 -4.63 9.06
C MET A 53 19.69 -5.55 9.30
N ILE A 54 19.27 -5.73 10.55
CA ILE A 54 18.09 -6.53 10.90
C ILE A 54 16.83 -5.96 10.23
N ARG A 55 16.68 -4.63 10.23
CA ARG A 55 15.58 -3.96 9.52
C ARG A 55 15.61 -4.21 8.02
N ARG A 56 16.79 -4.28 7.39
CA ARG A 56 16.91 -4.55 5.96
C ARG A 56 16.44 -5.97 5.66
N LEU A 57 16.89 -6.95 6.45
CA LEU A 57 16.51 -8.36 6.34
C LEU A 57 14.99 -8.57 6.54
N THR A 58 14.41 -8.03 7.61
CA THR A 58 12.97 -8.20 7.93
C THR A 58 12.03 -7.46 6.96
N ARG A 59 12.55 -6.47 6.22
CA ARG A 59 11.76 -5.73 5.21
C ARG A 59 11.86 -6.31 3.82
N ASP A 60 12.93 -7.03 3.52
CA ASP A 60 13.17 -7.62 2.21
C ASP A 60 12.02 -8.58 1.88
N ARG A 61 11.33 -8.31 0.77
CA ARG A 61 10.18 -9.12 0.35
C ARG A 61 10.61 -10.52 -0.08
N ARG A 62 11.86 -10.69 -0.51
CA ARG A 62 12.45 -11.95 -0.97
C ARG A 62 12.61 -12.97 0.15
N ASN A 63 12.66 -12.50 1.39
CA ASN A 63 12.71 -13.36 2.58
C ASN A 63 11.32 -13.92 2.93
N VAL A 64 10.56 -14.38 1.94
CA VAL A 64 9.21 -14.95 2.11
C VAL A 64 9.20 -16.17 3.03
N ALA A 65 10.27 -16.97 3.01
CA ALA A 65 10.43 -18.18 3.81
C ALA A 65 10.64 -17.93 5.32
N LEU A 66 10.82 -16.68 5.75
CA LEU A 66 11.10 -16.35 7.15
C LEU A 66 9.87 -16.61 8.06
N GLU A 67 9.86 -17.72 8.79
CA GLU A 67 8.68 -18.10 9.60
C GLU A 67 8.32 -17.08 10.72
N PRO A 68 7.08 -17.10 11.23
CA PRO A 68 6.59 -16.15 12.25
C PRO A 68 7.48 -15.96 13.48
N VAL A 69 7.93 -17.04 14.12
CA VAL A 69 8.75 -16.99 15.34
C VAL A 69 10.15 -16.40 15.05
N PRO A 70 10.89 -16.85 14.02
CA PRO A 70 12.11 -16.15 13.59
C PRO A 70 11.92 -14.67 13.26
N GLU A 71 10.81 -14.30 12.59
CA GLU A 71 10.50 -12.88 12.32
C GLU A 71 10.32 -12.08 13.63
N LEU A 72 9.62 -12.65 14.61
CA LEU A 72 9.46 -12.05 15.94
C LEU A 72 10.80 -11.89 16.67
N LEU A 73 11.63 -12.93 16.71
CA LEU A 73 12.96 -12.90 17.33
C LEU A 73 13.85 -11.82 16.71
N LEU A 74 13.83 -11.68 15.39
CA LEU A 74 14.59 -10.62 14.71
C LEU A 74 14.09 -9.22 15.10
N TYR A 75 12.78 -9.02 15.19
CA TYR A 75 12.25 -7.75 15.67
C TYR A 75 12.58 -7.49 17.14
N ALA A 76 12.51 -8.51 18.00
CA ALA A 76 12.88 -8.41 19.40
C ALA A 76 14.38 -8.10 19.58
N ALA A 77 15.26 -8.80 18.87
CA ALA A 77 16.70 -8.55 18.86
C ALA A 77 17.04 -7.13 18.38
N ARG A 78 16.29 -6.61 17.39
CA ARG A 78 16.43 -5.22 16.94
C ARG A 78 16.13 -4.24 18.07
N GLU A 79 15.02 -4.42 18.77
CA GLU A 79 14.64 -3.52 19.87
C GLU A 79 15.60 -3.66 21.05
N ALA A 80 15.97 -4.88 21.46
CA ALA A 80 16.97 -5.12 22.50
C ALA A 80 18.30 -4.40 22.22
N GLN A 81 18.78 -4.47 20.98
CA GLN A 81 19.97 -3.71 20.56
C GLN A 81 19.80 -2.20 20.75
N VAL A 82 18.62 -1.65 20.43
CA VAL A 82 18.33 -0.23 20.66
C VAL A 82 18.30 0.09 22.15
N LEU A 83 17.74 -0.79 22.98
CA LEU A 83 17.70 -0.60 24.43
C LEU A 83 19.11 -0.49 25.02
N GLU A 84 19.99 -1.43 24.69
CA GLU A 84 21.36 -1.46 25.21
C GLU A 84 22.26 -0.37 24.63
N GLU A 85 22.26 -0.19 23.30
CA GLU A 85 23.18 0.74 22.63
C GLU A 85 22.80 2.21 22.84
N HIS A 86 21.52 2.49 23.06
CA HIS A 86 21.01 3.87 23.03
C HIS A 86 20.14 4.25 24.24
N VAL A 87 19.14 3.42 24.60
CA VAL A 87 18.15 3.83 25.61
C VAL A 87 18.77 3.85 27.01
N ARG A 88 19.43 2.78 27.45
CA ARG A 88 20.07 2.75 28.78
C ARG A 88 21.13 3.85 28.94
N PRO A 89 22.03 4.11 27.97
CA PRO A 89 22.96 5.24 28.04
C PRO A 89 22.27 6.61 28.12
N ALA A 90 21.18 6.83 27.36
CA ALA A 90 20.42 8.08 27.41
C ALA A 90 19.75 8.29 28.78
N LEU A 91 19.18 7.21 29.35
CA LEU A 91 18.63 7.25 30.70
C LEU A 91 19.72 7.47 31.75
N ALA A 92 20.91 6.87 31.63
CA ALA A 92 22.03 7.15 32.53
C ALA A 92 22.44 8.63 32.49
N ARG A 93 22.31 9.29 31.33
CA ARG A 93 22.55 10.72 31.19
C ARG A 93 21.42 11.60 31.71
N GLY A 94 20.28 11.08 32.13
CA GLY A 94 19.14 11.89 32.58
C GLY A 94 18.27 12.41 31.43
N GLU A 95 18.32 11.80 30.26
CA GLU A 95 17.53 12.21 29.09
C GLU A 95 16.14 11.53 29.08
N ILE A 96 15.17 12.19 28.44
CA ILE A 96 13.88 11.61 28.04
C ILE A 96 14.05 10.94 26.69
N VAL A 97 13.65 9.67 26.59
CA VAL A 97 13.76 8.87 25.36
C VAL A 97 12.39 8.75 24.69
N LEU A 98 12.30 9.18 23.44
CA LEU A 98 11.11 9.01 22.61
C LEU A 98 11.31 7.87 21.61
N LEU A 99 10.51 6.81 21.72
CA LEU A 99 10.61 5.60 20.89
C LEU A 99 9.56 5.61 19.76
N ASP A 100 10.01 5.64 18.49
CA ASP A 100 9.16 5.30 17.34
C ASP A 100 9.05 3.78 17.22
N ARG A 101 8.12 3.22 18.02
CA ARG A 101 7.93 1.81 18.37
C ARG A 101 8.87 1.29 19.46
N SER A 102 8.37 0.36 20.27
CA SER A 102 9.07 -0.42 21.29
C SER A 102 8.84 -1.92 21.04
N LEU A 103 9.13 -2.76 22.03
CA LEU A 103 8.85 -4.20 22.02
C LEU A 103 7.35 -4.55 21.92
N VAL A 104 6.45 -3.58 22.12
CA VAL A 104 5.03 -3.74 21.86
C VAL A 104 4.75 -4.04 20.38
N THR A 105 5.43 -3.39 19.44
CA THR A 105 5.27 -3.68 18.01
C THR A 105 5.54 -5.16 17.67
N PRO A 106 6.72 -5.74 18.00
CA PRO A 106 7.00 -7.15 17.78
C PRO A 106 5.90 -8.05 18.38
N MET A 107 5.50 -7.82 19.63
CA MET A 107 4.47 -8.60 20.32
C MET A 107 3.15 -8.61 19.52
N VAL A 108 2.58 -7.43 19.26
CA VAL A 108 1.29 -7.28 18.56
C VAL A 108 1.35 -7.85 17.15
N MET A 109 2.46 -7.63 16.44
CA MET A 109 2.63 -8.18 15.11
C MET A 109 2.82 -9.71 15.10
N GLY A 110 3.54 -10.26 16.07
CA GLY A 110 3.74 -11.69 16.19
C GLY A 110 2.42 -12.39 16.46
N VAL A 111 1.70 -11.94 17.48
CA VAL A 111 0.44 -12.56 17.91
C VAL A 111 -0.68 -12.30 16.89
N HIS A 112 -1.11 -11.05 16.72
CA HIS A 112 -2.29 -10.75 15.89
C HIS A 112 -1.96 -10.74 14.39
N GLY A 113 -0.74 -10.36 14.02
CA GLY A 113 -0.34 -10.29 12.61
C GLY A 113 0.04 -11.66 12.03
N ARG A 114 0.73 -12.50 12.81
CA ARG A 114 1.37 -13.74 12.34
C ARG A 114 0.91 -15.01 13.06
N GLY A 115 0.01 -14.93 14.03
CA GLY A 115 -0.51 -16.10 14.74
C GLY A 115 0.51 -16.79 15.64
N VAL A 116 1.54 -16.08 16.11
CA VAL A 116 2.46 -16.63 17.12
C VAL A 116 1.72 -16.79 18.43
N ASP A 117 1.93 -17.93 19.10
CA ASP A 117 1.38 -18.18 20.43
C ASP A 117 1.69 -17.01 21.40
N PRO A 118 0.67 -16.44 22.09
CA PRO A 118 0.87 -15.31 22.99
C PRO A 118 1.90 -15.57 24.10
N GLY A 119 1.94 -16.79 24.65
CA GLY A 119 2.89 -17.17 25.69
C GLY A 119 4.33 -17.21 25.20
N VAL A 120 4.56 -17.75 23.99
CA VAL A 120 5.86 -17.70 23.30
C VAL A 120 6.27 -16.25 23.04
N ALA A 121 5.36 -15.43 22.51
CA ALA A 121 5.66 -14.04 22.20
C ALA A 121 6.01 -13.22 23.45
N ALA A 122 5.29 -13.42 24.55
CA ALA A 122 5.55 -12.78 25.83
C ALA A 122 6.95 -13.12 26.36
N ARG A 123 7.35 -14.40 26.36
CA ARG A 123 8.70 -14.81 26.81
C ARG A 123 9.82 -14.20 25.97
N ILE A 124 9.63 -14.12 24.65
CA ILE A 124 10.63 -13.50 23.76
C ILE A 124 10.77 -12.01 24.06
N VAL A 125 9.65 -11.32 24.24
CA VAL A 125 9.63 -9.87 24.51
C VAL A 125 10.20 -9.56 25.88
N ASP A 126 9.84 -10.34 26.91
CA ASP A 126 10.35 -10.20 28.27
C ASP A 126 11.89 -10.39 28.33
N ALA A 127 12.40 -11.44 27.69
CA ALA A 127 13.84 -11.66 27.58
C ALA A 127 14.55 -10.50 26.84
N ALA A 128 13.91 -9.94 25.81
CA ALA A 128 14.47 -8.84 25.03
C ALA A 128 14.39 -7.47 25.73
N SER A 129 13.44 -7.26 26.65
CA SER A 129 13.30 -6.00 27.37
C SER A 129 14.40 -5.82 28.41
N GLY A 130 14.90 -6.91 28.99
CA GLY A 130 15.84 -6.87 30.10
C GLY A 130 15.30 -6.02 31.26
N GLY A 131 14.00 -6.14 31.52
CA GLY A 131 13.26 -5.40 32.55
C GLY A 131 12.99 -3.92 32.24
N LEU A 132 13.34 -3.44 31.05
CA LEU A 132 13.15 -2.04 30.67
C LEU A 132 11.87 -1.86 29.84
N GLU A 133 10.87 -1.22 30.44
CA GLU A 133 9.58 -0.94 29.80
C GLU A 133 9.31 0.57 29.70
N PRO A 134 8.57 1.05 28.69
CA PRO A 134 8.15 2.44 28.62
C PRO A 134 7.25 2.83 29.79
N GLU A 135 7.54 3.97 30.42
CA GLU A 135 6.69 4.58 31.46
C GLU A 135 5.38 5.14 30.89
N LEU A 136 5.37 5.48 29.60
CA LEU A 136 4.18 5.87 28.86
C LEU A 136 4.20 5.23 27.47
N THR A 137 3.11 4.54 27.12
CA THR A 137 2.89 4.03 25.76
C THR A 137 1.64 4.66 25.18
N LEU A 138 1.79 5.29 24.01
CA LEU A 138 0.72 5.97 23.27
C LEU A 138 0.37 5.15 22.02
N ILE A 139 -0.88 4.70 21.91
CA ILE A 139 -1.37 3.94 20.77
C ILE A 139 -1.98 4.89 19.72
N PHE A 140 -1.28 5.13 18.62
CA PHE A 140 -1.78 5.94 17.52
C PHE A 140 -2.73 5.10 16.66
N ASP A 141 -4.02 5.28 16.91
CA ASP A 141 -5.08 4.64 16.15
C ASP A 141 -5.38 5.39 14.84
N VAL A 142 -5.54 4.61 13.77
CA VAL A 142 -5.96 5.10 12.46
C VAL A 142 -6.57 3.96 11.65
N ASP A 143 -7.65 4.24 10.92
CA ASP A 143 -8.20 3.29 9.95
C ASP A 143 -7.11 2.84 8.93
N PRO A 144 -7.00 1.53 8.63
CA PRO A 144 -5.99 1.00 7.70
C PRO A 144 -6.09 1.57 6.26
N ARG A 145 -7.29 1.96 5.80
CA ARG A 145 -7.50 2.64 4.51
C ARG A 145 -6.96 4.07 4.57
N THR A 146 -7.23 4.82 5.64
CA THR A 146 -6.63 6.15 5.88
C THR A 146 -5.10 6.08 5.89
N SER A 147 -4.52 5.13 6.64
CA SER A 147 -3.08 4.86 6.66
C SER A 147 -2.52 4.62 5.25
N ARG A 148 -3.22 3.82 4.44
CA ARG A 148 -2.81 3.52 3.06
C ARG A 148 -2.80 4.78 2.20
N ILE A 149 -3.80 5.64 2.31
CA ILE A 149 -3.87 6.92 1.58
C ILE A 149 -2.71 7.83 1.98
N ARG A 150 -2.51 8.07 3.28
CA ARG A 150 -1.42 8.91 3.80
C ARG A 150 -0.07 8.45 3.26
N LYS A 151 0.20 7.14 3.28
CA LYS A 151 1.43 6.56 2.71
C LYS A 151 1.53 6.72 1.19
N ARG A 152 0.41 6.65 0.47
CA ARG A 152 0.39 6.83 -0.99
C ARG A 152 0.69 8.27 -1.36
N LEU A 153 0.02 9.23 -0.73
CA LEU A 153 0.25 10.66 -0.94
C LEU A 153 1.71 11.06 -0.60
N ASP A 154 2.26 10.56 0.51
CA ASP A 154 3.68 10.78 0.88
C ASP A 154 4.64 10.28 -0.20
N LYS A 155 4.41 9.08 -0.75
CA LYS A 155 5.24 8.52 -1.83
C LYS A 155 5.21 9.39 -3.08
N ILE A 156 4.03 9.82 -3.51
CA ILE A 156 3.87 10.64 -4.72
C ILE A 156 4.57 12.00 -4.53
N ARG A 157 4.33 12.64 -3.38
CA ARG A 157 4.92 13.95 -3.07
C ARG A 157 6.46 13.89 -3.03
N THR A 158 7.01 12.84 -2.42
CA THR A 158 8.46 12.70 -2.22
C THR A 158 9.20 11.98 -3.34
N GLN A 159 8.49 11.43 -4.34
CA GLN A 159 9.04 10.52 -5.37
C GLN A 159 9.81 9.32 -4.80
N ARG A 160 9.59 8.98 -3.52
CA ARG A 160 10.22 7.82 -2.89
C ARG A 160 9.40 6.57 -3.16
N PHE A 161 9.40 6.15 -4.43
CA PHE A 161 8.90 4.84 -4.81
C PHE A 161 9.91 3.80 -4.35
N ARG A 162 9.54 3.08 -3.29
CA ARG A 162 10.26 1.89 -2.85
C ARG A 162 9.36 0.71 -3.07
N ASP A 163 9.99 -0.40 -3.41
CA ASP A 163 9.42 -1.72 -3.30
C ASP A 163 8.65 -1.87 -1.97
N GLY A 164 7.40 -2.32 -2.08
CA GLY A 164 6.66 -2.85 -0.93
C GLY A 164 7.50 -3.88 -0.19
N GLY A 165 7.56 -3.77 1.13
CA GLY A 165 8.27 -4.74 1.96
C GLY A 165 7.42 -5.99 2.21
N ARG A 166 8.03 -6.98 2.84
CA ARG A 166 7.45 -8.28 3.16
C ARG A 166 6.02 -8.24 3.73
N LYS A 167 5.75 -7.36 4.70
CA LYS A 167 4.40 -7.18 5.29
C LYS A 167 3.31 -6.84 4.27
N GLY A 168 3.68 -6.29 3.12
CA GLY A 168 2.75 -5.99 2.04
C GLY A 168 2.23 -7.23 1.31
N LEU A 169 2.92 -8.37 1.40
CA LEU A 169 2.53 -9.64 0.78
C LEU A 169 1.37 -10.34 1.52
N ALA A 170 1.22 -10.06 2.82
CA ALA A 170 0.22 -10.68 3.70
C ALA A 170 -1.22 -10.16 3.51
N GLY A 171 -1.48 -9.31 2.51
CA GLY A 171 -2.80 -8.71 2.27
C GLY A 171 -3.15 -7.57 3.22
N SER A 172 -4.32 -6.94 3.00
CA SER A 172 -4.77 -5.82 3.84
C SER A 172 -5.19 -6.25 5.25
N GLY A 173 -5.67 -7.49 5.40
CA GLY A 173 -6.13 -8.07 6.67
C GLY A 173 -5.05 -8.10 7.74
N PHE A 174 -3.77 -8.29 7.36
CA PHE A 174 -2.65 -8.19 8.29
C PHE A 174 -2.63 -6.88 9.09
N LYS A 175 -2.88 -5.74 8.42
CA LYS A 175 -2.87 -4.44 9.11
C LYS A 175 -4.09 -4.22 9.99
N VAL A 176 -5.23 -4.81 9.62
CA VAL A 176 -6.47 -4.76 10.41
C VAL A 176 -6.21 -5.49 11.73
N ARG A 177 -5.76 -6.76 11.67
CA ARG A 177 -5.44 -7.54 12.87
C ARG A 177 -4.38 -6.88 13.76
N VAL A 178 -3.33 -6.30 13.16
CA VAL A 178 -2.31 -5.57 13.93
C VAL A 178 -2.90 -4.33 14.61
N ARG A 179 -3.80 -3.58 13.95
CA ARG A 179 -4.51 -2.45 14.58
C ARG A 179 -5.37 -2.96 15.74
N ASP A 180 -6.13 -4.03 15.52
CA ASP A 180 -7.03 -4.58 16.53
C ASP A 180 -6.25 -5.04 17.77
N GLY A 181 -5.11 -5.70 17.58
CA GLY A 181 -4.22 -6.10 18.67
C GLY A 181 -3.62 -4.92 19.44
N TYR A 182 -3.34 -3.78 18.78
CA TYR A 182 -2.96 -2.57 19.51
C TYR A 182 -4.10 -2.02 20.37
N LEU A 183 -5.34 -2.05 19.87
CA LEU A 183 -6.51 -1.56 20.59
C LEU A 183 -6.90 -2.50 21.74
N GLU A 184 -6.75 -3.80 21.55
CA GLU A 184 -6.91 -4.81 22.61
C GLU A 184 -5.90 -4.58 23.73
N LEU A 185 -4.62 -4.48 23.39
CA LEU A 185 -3.56 -4.17 24.35
C LEU A 185 -3.81 -2.84 25.09
N ALA A 186 -4.32 -1.82 24.37
CA ALA A 186 -4.66 -0.54 24.98
C ALA A 186 -5.75 -0.68 26.05
N ARG A 187 -6.78 -1.50 25.81
CA ARG A 187 -7.84 -1.77 26.79
C ARG A 187 -7.29 -2.55 27.99
N GLU A 188 -6.54 -3.62 27.74
CA GLU A 188 -5.98 -4.49 28.78
C GLU A 188 -5.05 -3.76 29.73
N ARG A 189 -4.17 -2.91 29.19
CA ARG A 189 -3.15 -2.17 29.96
C ARG A 189 -3.54 -0.73 30.25
N GLN A 190 -4.78 -0.34 29.94
CA GLN A 190 -5.29 1.02 30.10
C GLN A 190 -4.36 2.09 29.49
N LEU A 191 -3.84 1.81 28.30
CA LEU A 191 -2.94 2.72 27.58
C LEU A 191 -3.73 3.86 26.92
N VAL A 192 -3.07 4.99 26.73
CA VAL A 192 -3.67 6.14 26.03
C VAL A 192 -3.77 5.84 24.54
N VAL A 193 -4.99 5.85 24.01
CA VAL A 193 -5.25 5.78 22.58
C VAL A 193 -5.32 7.19 22.02
N VAL A 194 -4.48 7.46 21.02
CA VAL A 194 -4.45 8.72 20.27
C VAL A 194 -5.15 8.50 18.94
N HIS A 195 -6.34 9.06 18.75
CA HIS A 195 -7.08 8.98 17.49
C HIS A 195 -6.46 9.91 16.45
N ALA A 196 -5.48 9.40 15.72
CA ALA A 196 -4.60 10.17 14.85
C ALA A 196 -5.25 10.65 13.54
N GLU A 197 -6.55 10.39 13.35
CA GLU A 197 -7.37 10.92 12.26
C GLU A 197 -8.41 11.95 12.69
N ARG A 198 -8.49 12.27 13.99
CA ARG A 198 -9.31 13.35 14.56
C ARG A 198 -8.47 14.61 14.77
N GLY A 199 -8.04 15.22 13.66
CA GLY A 199 -7.28 16.48 13.65
C GLY A 199 -6.02 16.48 12.78
N THR A 200 -5.42 17.65 12.64
CA THR A 200 -4.15 17.87 11.95
C THR A 200 -2.97 17.31 12.76
N PRO A 201 -1.81 17.04 12.15
CA PRO A 201 -0.63 16.60 12.91
C PRO A 201 -0.22 17.56 14.04
N ALA A 202 -0.45 18.86 13.86
CA ALA A 202 -0.17 19.88 14.88
C ALA A 202 -1.14 19.75 16.06
N GLU A 203 -2.44 19.62 15.81
CA GLU A 203 -3.45 19.41 16.85
C GLU A 203 -3.22 18.11 17.62
N VAL A 204 -2.96 17.01 16.92
CA VAL A 204 -2.63 15.72 17.57
C VAL A 204 -1.36 15.86 18.41
N GLY A 205 -0.35 16.57 17.91
CA GLY A 205 0.87 16.87 18.66
C GLY A 205 0.60 17.68 19.92
N ALA A 206 -0.21 18.72 19.82
CA ALA A 206 -0.59 19.56 20.95
C ALA A 206 -1.32 18.77 22.04
N ARG A 207 -2.22 17.83 21.68
CA ARG A 207 -2.88 16.94 22.65
C ARG A 207 -1.88 16.07 23.41
N VAL A 208 -0.89 15.51 22.70
CA VAL A 208 0.16 14.71 23.33
C VAL A 208 1.05 15.58 24.23
N CYS A 209 1.41 16.80 23.81
CA CYS A 209 2.14 17.74 24.65
C CYS A 209 1.35 18.10 25.91
N ALA A 210 0.06 18.38 25.80
CA ALA A 210 -0.80 18.69 26.95
C ALA A 210 -0.88 17.54 27.97
N LEU A 211 -0.89 16.29 27.50
CA LEU A 211 -0.80 15.10 28.36
C LEU A 211 0.53 15.08 29.13
N LEU A 212 1.65 15.38 28.46
CA LEU A 212 2.97 15.43 29.11
C LEU A 212 3.10 16.61 30.08
N ASP A 213 2.41 17.71 29.81
CA ASP A 213 2.48 18.93 30.63
C ASP A 213 1.62 18.85 31.89
N SER A 214 0.41 18.36 31.75
CA SER A 214 -0.63 18.47 32.78
C SER A 214 -1.16 17.11 33.28
N GLY A 215 -0.78 16.01 32.62
CA GLY A 215 -1.39 14.70 32.85
C GLY A 215 -2.79 14.55 32.26
N THR A 216 -3.35 15.61 31.65
CA THR A 216 -4.68 15.59 31.04
C THR A 216 -4.57 15.25 29.57
N PHE A 217 -5.25 14.19 29.14
CA PHE A 217 -5.44 13.88 27.73
C PHE A 217 -6.92 13.97 27.39
N THR A 218 -7.27 14.96 26.56
CA THR A 218 -8.63 15.16 26.09
C THR A 218 -8.66 14.81 24.60
N GLU A 219 -9.35 13.73 24.24
CA GLU A 219 -9.69 13.52 22.83
C GLU A 219 -10.78 14.51 22.42
N PRO A 220 -10.78 14.98 21.15
CA PRO A 220 -11.89 15.76 20.64
C PRO A 220 -13.18 14.95 20.77
N ASP A 221 -14.24 15.62 21.20
CA ASP A 221 -15.61 15.10 21.20
C ASP A 221 -15.95 14.46 19.83
N ASP A 222 -16.92 13.54 19.80
CA ASP A 222 -17.32 12.78 18.59
C ASP A 222 -17.78 13.64 17.39
N ALA A 223 -17.82 14.96 17.52
CA ALA A 223 -17.85 15.92 16.42
C ALA A 223 -16.61 15.81 15.49
N GLY A 224 -15.51 15.22 15.97
CA GLY A 224 -14.31 14.90 15.19
C GLY A 224 -14.36 13.50 14.56
N ARG A 225 -15.45 13.14 13.87
CA ARG A 225 -15.50 11.86 13.12
C ARG A 225 -14.32 11.77 12.14
N PRO A 226 -13.75 10.58 11.89
CA PRO A 226 -12.73 10.43 10.85
C PRO A 226 -13.25 11.04 9.54
N TRP A 227 -12.40 11.75 8.80
CA TRP A 227 -12.83 12.48 7.58
C TRP A 227 -13.49 11.58 6.50
N TRP A 228 -13.33 10.26 6.56
CA TRP A 228 -13.98 9.30 5.66
C TRP A 228 -15.36 8.84 6.14
N ARG A 229 -15.77 9.22 7.36
CA ARG A 229 -17.12 9.09 7.90
C ARG A 229 -17.86 10.40 7.63
N VAL A 230 -18.68 10.39 6.60
CA VAL A 230 -19.46 11.56 6.18
C VAL A 230 -20.93 11.36 6.49
N ASP A 231 -21.71 12.43 6.37
CA ASP A 231 -23.17 12.36 6.48
C ASP A 231 -23.73 11.32 5.48
N PRO A 232 -24.47 10.30 5.94
CA PRO A 232 -25.15 9.34 5.09
C PRO A 232 -25.99 9.98 3.99
N ASP A 233 -26.60 11.13 4.25
CA ASP A 233 -27.53 11.80 3.33
C ASP A 233 -26.83 12.81 2.40
N ALA A 234 -25.58 13.21 2.72
CA ALA A 234 -24.82 14.12 1.86
C ALA A 234 -24.46 13.48 0.52
N SER A 235 -24.50 14.27 -0.56
CA SER A 235 -23.96 13.88 -1.86
C SER A 235 -22.44 13.64 -1.78
N PHE A 236 -21.86 12.97 -2.79
CA PHE A 236 -20.41 12.78 -2.81
C PHE A 236 -19.68 14.12 -2.97
N GLU A 237 -20.30 15.05 -3.69
CA GLU A 237 -19.85 16.41 -3.96
C GLU A 237 -19.81 17.27 -2.70
N ASP A 238 -20.89 17.26 -1.92
CA ASP A 238 -20.98 17.97 -0.64
C ASP A 238 -19.98 17.39 0.36
N ALA A 239 -19.90 16.06 0.42
CA ALA A 239 -18.92 15.37 1.24
C ALA A 239 -17.49 15.76 0.85
N LEU A 240 -17.18 15.86 -0.45
CA LEU A 240 -15.87 16.25 -0.97
C LEU A 240 -15.49 17.68 -0.58
N ALA A 241 -16.44 18.62 -0.63
CA ALA A 241 -16.24 20.02 -0.31
C ALA A 241 -15.85 20.25 1.17
N GLY A 242 -16.32 19.39 2.07
CA GLY A 242 -15.99 19.45 3.50
C GLY A 242 -14.64 18.84 3.89
N LEU A 243 -13.90 18.22 2.95
CA LEU A 243 -12.65 17.52 3.26
C LEU A 243 -11.42 18.43 3.26
N PRO A 244 -10.37 18.07 4.01
CA PRO A 244 -9.05 18.70 3.83
C PRO A 244 -8.58 18.58 2.38
N ASP A 245 -8.03 19.67 1.83
CA ASP A 245 -7.61 19.80 0.42
C ASP A 245 -6.88 18.56 -0.16
N LEU A 246 -5.89 18.01 0.57
CA LEU A 246 -5.13 16.84 0.10
C LEU A 246 -5.92 15.53 0.10
N VAL A 247 -6.91 15.43 0.99
CA VAL A 247 -7.85 14.30 1.04
C VAL A 247 -8.85 14.46 -0.10
N ALA A 248 -9.45 15.64 -0.27
CA ALA A 248 -10.34 15.93 -1.39
C ALA A 248 -9.65 15.62 -2.73
N LEU A 249 -8.38 16.01 -2.91
CA LEU A 249 -7.60 15.74 -4.11
C LEU A 249 -7.42 14.23 -4.39
N TYR A 250 -7.35 13.41 -3.33
CA TYR A 250 -7.31 11.96 -3.46
C TYR A 250 -8.64 11.40 -3.98
N PHE A 251 -9.76 11.87 -3.43
CA PHE A 251 -11.09 11.36 -3.77
C PHE A 251 -11.59 11.88 -5.12
N SER A 252 -11.24 13.11 -5.51
CA SER A 252 -11.60 13.71 -6.81
C SER A 252 -10.65 13.35 -7.97
N ARG A 253 -9.71 12.43 -7.74
CA ARG A 253 -8.74 12.01 -8.76
C ARG A 253 -9.44 11.49 -10.02
N ARG A 254 -9.03 12.04 -11.17
CA ARG A 254 -9.55 11.79 -12.52
C ARG A 254 -11.04 12.10 -12.65
N MET A 255 -11.50 13.15 -11.97
CA MET A 255 -12.87 13.62 -12.04
C MET A 255 -12.86 15.13 -12.32
N ALA A 256 -13.84 15.57 -13.12
CA ALA A 256 -14.02 16.98 -13.46
C ALA A 256 -14.27 17.86 -12.22
N ILE A 257 -15.01 17.36 -11.22
CA ILE A 257 -15.25 18.06 -9.96
C ILE A 257 -13.98 18.43 -9.19
N GLY A 258 -12.85 17.76 -9.46
CA GLY A 258 -11.57 18.08 -8.85
C GLY A 258 -10.77 19.20 -9.53
N ARG A 259 -11.24 19.78 -10.63
CA ARG A 259 -10.46 20.75 -11.45
C ARG A 259 -10.08 22.01 -10.68
N GLU A 260 -11.04 22.65 -10.02
CA GLU A 260 -10.79 23.87 -9.23
C GLU A 260 -9.82 23.62 -8.07
N LEU A 261 -9.99 22.49 -7.38
CA LEU A 261 -9.08 22.06 -6.32
C LEU A 261 -7.66 21.85 -6.85
N ARG A 262 -7.50 21.26 -8.03
CA ARG A 262 -6.20 21.07 -8.68
C ARG A 262 -5.55 22.41 -9.02
N ALA A 263 -6.30 23.36 -9.59
CA ALA A 263 -5.79 24.72 -9.87
C ALA A 263 -5.29 25.41 -8.60
N ARG A 264 -6.06 25.37 -7.51
CA ARG A 264 -5.70 25.97 -6.22
C ARG A 264 -4.51 25.29 -5.52
N LEU A 265 -4.25 24.02 -5.80
CA LEU A 265 -3.17 23.25 -5.19
C LEU A 265 -1.91 23.16 -6.04
N TYR A 266 -1.94 23.58 -7.30
CA TYR A 266 -0.85 23.41 -8.26
C TYR A 266 0.47 23.97 -7.73
N GLU A 267 0.48 25.25 -7.33
CA GLU A 267 1.68 25.95 -6.85
C GLU A 267 2.33 25.26 -5.64
N ARG A 268 1.53 24.73 -4.72
CA ARG A 268 2.03 24.10 -3.48
C ARG A 268 2.41 22.64 -3.69
N HIS A 269 1.71 21.95 -4.59
CA HIS A 269 1.76 20.50 -4.73
C HIS A 269 1.67 20.01 -6.18
N PRO A 270 2.55 20.48 -7.09
CA PRO A 270 2.38 20.25 -8.53
C PRO A 270 2.42 18.76 -8.89
N ARG A 271 3.20 17.96 -8.18
CA ARG A 271 3.28 16.49 -8.36
C ARG A 271 2.03 15.74 -7.91
N LEU A 272 1.34 16.22 -6.86
CA LEU A 272 0.09 15.60 -6.41
C LEU A 272 -1.04 15.99 -7.36
N VAL A 273 -1.04 17.22 -7.87
CA VAL A 273 -1.96 17.69 -8.90
C VAL A 273 -1.80 16.87 -10.17
N ALA A 274 -0.57 16.73 -10.68
CA ALA A 274 -0.25 15.82 -11.78
C ALA A 274 -0.68 14.37 -11.48
N TRP A 275 -0.66 13.95 -10.21
CA TRP A 275 -1.15 12.61 -9.86
C TRP A 275 -2.65 12.43 -9.99
N ALA A 276 -3.38 13.47 -9.65
CA ALA A 276 -4.83 13.51 -9.57
C ALA A 276 -5.49 13.91 -10.90
N ALA A 277 -4.75 14.58 -11.79
CA ALA A 277 -5.24 15.05 -13.09
C ALA A 277 -5.83 13.92 -13.96
N ASP A 278 -6.87 14.27 -14.70
CA ASP A 278 -7.35 13.54 -15.87
C ASP A 278 -6.68 14.08 -17.14
N LEU A 279 -6.96 13.45 -18.29
CA LEU A 279 -6.33 13.81 -19.57
C LEU A 279 -6.80 15.17 -20.09
N ASP A 280 -8.00 15.59 -19.71
CA ASP A 280 -8.65 16.84 -20.17
C ASP A 280 -8.49 17.97 -19.14
N ASP A 281 -7.44 17.90 -18.31
CA ASP A 281 -7.20 18.89 -17.27
C ASP A 281 -6.63 20.19 -17.88
N PRO A 282 -7.18 21.38 -17.57
CA PRO A 282 -6.65 22.64 -18.08
C PRO A 282 -5.20 22.92 -17.69
N LEU A 283 -4.71 22.33 -16.59
CA LEU A 283 -3.32 22.45 -16.16
C LEU A 283 -2.37 21.53 -16.94
N TRP A 284 -2.90 20.63 -17.78
CA TRP A 284 -2.09 19.64 -18.48
C TRP A 284 -0.92 20.24 -19.27
N PRO A 285 -1.08 21.35 -20.03
CA PRO A 285 0.05 22.00 -20.71
C PRO A 285 1.13 22.57 -19.77
N GLN A 286 0.79 22.92 -18.53
CA GLN A 286 1.74 23.39 -17.52
C GLN A 286 2.45 22.21 -16.85
N ILE A 287 1.68 21.21 -16.42
CA ILE A 287 2.18 19.94 -15.85
C ILE A 287 3.18 19.30 -16.82
N ASP A 288 2.87 19.27 -18.11
CA ASP A 288 3.70 18.65 -19.14
C ASP A 288 5.05 19.35 -19.31
N ARG A 289 5.06 20.69 -19.27
CA ARG A 289 6.29 21.50 -19.39
C ARG A 289 7.19 21.38 -18.16
N GLU A 290 6.60 21.41 -16.96
CA GLU A 290 7.37 21.48 -15.70
C GLU A 290 7.73 20.11 -15.12
N LEU A 291 6.91 19.09 -15.38
CA LEU A 291 7.10 17.74 -14.85
C LEU A 291 7.10 16.66 -15.96
N PRO A 292 7.86 16.83 -17.06
CA PRO A 292 7.84 15.89 -18.18
C PRO A 292 8.29 14.47 -17.77
N ALA A 293 9.22 14.35 -16.81
CA ALA A 293 9.65 13.05 -16.28
C ALA A 293 8.53 12.31 -15.50
N THR A 294 7.51 13.01 -15.00
CA THR A 294 6.37 12.38 -14.30
C THR A 294 5.30 11.86 -15.26
N ARG A 295 5.36 12.25 -16.54
CA ARG A 295 4.51 11.78 -17.64
C ARG A 295 4.60 10.26 -17.78
N ILE A 296 5.78 9.67 -17.56
CA ILE A 296 6.03 8.28 -17.91
C ILE A 296 5.72 7.28 -16.77
N GLU A 297 5.79 7.71 -15.51
CA GLU A 297 5.37 6.85 -14.38
C GLU A 297 3.84 6.59 -14.35
N ARG A 298 3.05 7.22 -15.24
CA ARG A 298 1.57 7.15 -15.25
C ARG A 298 0.93 6.97 -16.59
N MET A 299 1.66 7.16 -17.68
CA MET A 299 1.31 6.50 -18.92
C MET A 299 1.48 5.01 -18.65
N SER A 300 0.45 4.38 -18.09
CA SER A 300 0.04 3.07 -18.54
C SER A 300 -0.12 3.24 -20.04
N ILE A 301 0.97 2.99 -20.75
CA ILE A 301 1.09 3.20 -22.19
C ILE A 301 -0.05 2.42 -22.82
N ARG A 302 -1.09 3.13 -23.26
CA ARG A 302 -1.93 2.59 -24.32
C ARG A 302 -1.00 2.43 -25.52
N PRO A 303 -1.11 1.33 -26.28
CA PRO A 303 -0.37 1.20 -27.52
C PRO A 303 -0.89 2.28 -28.47
N LEU A 304 -0.24 3.45 -28.45
CA LEU A 304 -0.26 4.31 -29.63
C LEU A 304 0.66 3.59 -30.61
N ALA A 305 0.06 2.79 -31.49
CA ALA A 305 0.75 2.31 -32.67
C ALA A 305 1.34 3.53 -33.39
N GLU A 306 2.61 3.42 -33.78
CA GLU A 306 3.34 4.38 -34.63
C GLU A 306 3.30 5.84 -34.15
N THR A 307 4.26 6.25 -33.32
CA THR A 307 4.33 7.66 -32.91
C THR A 307 5.77 8.17 -32.83
N PRO A 308 6.10 9.31 -33.46
CA PRO A 308 7.44 9.92 -33.45
C PRO A 308 8.03 10.17 -32.06
N TRP A 309 7.18 10.43 -31.06
CA TRP A 309 7.62 10.76 -29.70
C TRP A 309 8.47 9.67 -29.04
N ARG A 310 8.26 8.39 -29.35
CA ARG A 310 9.09 7.31 -28.76
C ARG A 310 10.54 7.42 -29.20
N THR A 311 10.77 7.77 -30.46
CA THR A 311 12.10 7.96 -31.01
C THR A 311 12.77 9.21 -30.45
N GLU A 312 12.01 10.30 -30.34
CA GLU A 312 12.49 11.57 -29.77
C GLU A 312 12.87 11.43 -28.28
N LEU A 313 12.08 10.66 -27.51
CA LEU A 313 12.35 10.44 -26.08
C LEU A 313 13.38 9.34 -25.81
N ALA A 314 13.77 8.53 -26.81
CA ALA A 314 14.63 7.37 -26.61
C ALA A 314 16.00 7.73 -26.03
N GLU A 315 16.54 8.89 -26.39
CA GLU A 315 17.84 9.36 -25.90
C GLU A 315 17.77 9.87 -24.46
N SER A 316 16.68 10.56 -24.11
CA SER A 316 16.51 11.17 -22.78
C SER A 316 15.90 10.22 -21.74
N PHE A 317 15.05 9.28 -22.17
CA PHE A 317 14.28 8.37 -21.30
C PHE A 317 14.25 6.92 -21.84
N PRO A 318 15.42 6.28 -22.01
CA PRO A 318 15.50 4.98 -22.68
C PRO A 318 14.74 3.85 -21.95
N ALA A 319 14.73 3.86 -20.62
CA ALA A 319 14.05 2.81 -19.83
C ALA A 319 12.53 2.88 -19.95
N GLU A 320 12.01 4.09 -19.91
CA GLU A 320 10.61 4.43 -20.05
C GLU A 320 10.07 4.11 -21.45
N VAL A 321 10.83 4.50 -22.48
CA VAL A 321 10.50 4.16 -23.87
C VAL A 321 10.50 2.65 -24.06
N ALA A 322 11.48 1.92 -23.51
CA ALA A 322 11.48 0.45 -23.59
C ALA A 322 10.21 -0.16 -22.96
N ARG A 323 9.81 0.26 -21.75
CA ARG A 323 8.57 -0.23 -21.11
C ARG A 323 7.31 0.11 -21.91
N SER A 324 7.33 1.20 -22.67
CA SER A 324 6.24 1.59 -23.59
C SER A 324 6.03 0.62 -24.75
N LEU A 325 7.00 -0.25 -25.02
CA LEU A 325 6.92 -1.27 -26.07
C LEU A 325 6.39 -2.61 -25.55
N ARG A 326 6.01 -2.71 -24.26
CA ARG A 326 5.58 -3.98 -23.64
C ARG A 326 4.52 -4.71 -24.49
N GLY A 327 4.86 -5.92 -24.93
CA GLY A 327 3.99 -6.78 -25.75
C GLY A 327 3.84 -6.37 -27.22
N ILE A 328 4.36 -5.20 -27.62
CA ILE A 328 4.26 -4.69 -29.00
C ILE A 328 5.28 -5.41 -29.88
N ALA A 329 4.81 -6.07 -30.94
CA ALA A 329 5.62 -6.68 -31.99
C ALA A 329 5.75 -5.77 -33.22
N GLY A 330 6.72 -6.06 -34.09
CA GLY A 330 6.91 -5.36 -35.36
C GLY A 330 8.29 -4.73 -35.52
N GLU A 331 8.70 -4.53 -36.77
CA GLU A 331 10.04 -4.09 -37.15
C GLU A 331 10.46 -2.77 -36.47
N ALA A 332 9.58 -1.76 -36.49
CA ALA A 332 9.86 -0.47 -35.85
C ALA A 332 10.08 -0.58 -34.34
N ALA A 333 9.29 -1.42 -33.65
CA ALA A 333 9.43 -1.65 -32.22
C ALA A 333 10.72 -2.42 -31.90
N ASP A 334 11.11 -3.36 -32.76
CA ASP A 334 12.29 -4.19 -32.58
C ASP A 334 13.59 -3.44 -32.91
N ALA A 335 13.56 -2.56 -33.92
CA ALA A 335 14.62 -1.60 -34.20
C ALA A 335 14.83 -0.65 -33.00
N LEU A 336 13.74 -0.15 -32.41
CA LEU A 336 13.82 0.71 -31.23
C LEU A 336 14.36 -0.06 -30.01
N ARG A 337 13.89 -1.28 -29.74
CA ARG A 337 14.45 -2.14 -28.68
C ARG A 337 15.95 -2.35 -28.86
N THR A 338 16.39 -2.61 -30.09
CA THR A 338 17.80 -2.83 -30.42
C THR A 338 18.65 -1.60 -30.08
N ARG A 339 18.19 -0.40 -30.43
CA ARG A 339 18.85 0.87 -30.07
C ARG A 339 18.92 1.07 -28.55
N LEU A 340 17.87 0.67 -27.82
CA LEU A 340 17.77 0.87 -26.39
C LEU A 340 18.63 -0.10 -25.55
N VAL A 341 19.12 -1.21 -26.12
CA VAL A 341 19.90 -2.23 -25.37
C VAL A 341 21.10 -1.62 -24.65
N ALA A 342 21.82 -0.70 -25.29
CA ALA A 342 23.03 -0.11 -24.72
C ALA A 342 22.75 0.78 -23.49
N HIS A 343 21.52 1.28 -23.36
CA HIS A 343 21.15 2.26 -22.33
C HIS A 343 20.18 1.71 -21.28
N ALA A 344 19.34 0.74 -21.65
CA ALA A 344 18.29 0.19 -20.80
C ALA A 344 18.05 -1.32 -21.07
N PRO A 345 19.06 -2.19 -20.88
CA PRO A 345 18.93 -3.61 -21.22
C PRO A 345 17.84 -4.33 -20.41
N GLY A 346 17.69 -3.99 -19.13
CA GLY A 346 16.65 -4.54 -18.26
C GLY A 346 15.22 -4.18 -18.70
N PRO A 347 14.89 -2.89 -18.85
CA PRO A 347 13.61 -2.44 -19.39
C PRO A 347 13.31 -3.00 -20.79
N VAL A 348 14.32 -3.20 -21.62
CA VAL A 348 14.17 -3.88 -22.92
C VAL A 348 13.72 -5.33 -22.73
N VAL A 349 14.26 -6.07 -21.75
CA VAL A 349 13.79 -7.44 -21.43
C VAL A 349 12.33 -7.42 -20.98
N GLU A 350 11.94 -6.51 -20.08
CA GLU A 350 10.54 -6.36 -19.62
C GLU A 350 9.58 -6.10 -20.79
N SER A 351 10.02 -5.33 -21.79
CA SER A 351 9.21 -4.99 -22.96
C SER A 351 8.83 -6.21 -23.84
N LEU A 352 9.47 -7.36 -23.63
CA LEU A 352 9.22 -8.62 -24.35
C LEU A 352 8.12 -9.48 -23.70
N SER A 353 7.42 -8.96 -22.69
CA SER A 353 6.24 -9.58 -22.07
C SER A 353 5.26 -10.13 -23.13
N GLY A 354 4.84 -11.38 -22.98
CA GLY A 354 3.91 -12.06 -23.90
C GLY A 354 4.47 -12.47 -25.25
N ARG A 355 5.70 -12.07 -25.62
CA ARG A 355 6.27 -12.34 -26.95
C ARG A 355 7.09 -13.63 -27.00
N SER A 356 6.74 -14.51 -27.95
CA SER A 356 7.39 -15.81 -28.18
C SER A 356 8.13 -15.91 -29.53
N ASP A 357 8.17 -14.83 -30.31
CA ASP A 357 8.89 -14.78 -31.59
C ASP A 357 10.41 -14.90 -31.43
N ALA A 358 11.11 -15.27 -32.52
CA ALA A 358 12.55 -15.55 -32.51
C ALA A 358 13.38 -14.36 -31.99
N PHE A 359 13.04 -13.13 -32.40
CA PHE A 359 13.70 -11.91 -31.93
C PHE A 359 13.56 -11.76 -30.41
N ALA A 360 12.34 -11.91 -29.88
CA ALA A 360 12.10 -11.82 -28.44
C ALA A 360 12.83 -12.91 -27.66
N VAL A 361 12.83 -14.15 -28.14
CA VAL A 361 13.52 -15.28 -27.49
C VAL A 361 15.03 -15.05 -27.44
N GLU A 362 15.65 -14.64 -28.55
CA GLU A 362 17.08 -14.39 -28.62
C GLU A 362 17.48 -13.23 -27.69
N LEU A 363 16.75 -12.11 -27.80
CA LEU A 363 17.06 -10.91 -27.03
C LEU A 363 16.88 -11.14 -25.52
N ARG A 364 15.83 -11.86 -25.11
CA ARG A 364 15.59 -12.24 -23.71
C ARG A 364 16.73 -13.10 -23.16
N LYS A 365 17.19 -14.11 -23.92
CA LYS A 365 18.30 -14.98 -23.51
C LYS A 365 19.61 -14.20 -23.40
N ARG A 366 19.91 -13.34 -24.38
CA ARG A 366 21.12 -12.51 -24.42
C ARG A 366 21.21 -11.56 -23.22
N LEU A 367 20.09 -10.91 -22.87
CA LEU A 367 20.05 -9.88 -21.84
C LEU A 367 19.61 -10.38 -20.46
N TRP A 368 19.34 -11.68 -20.30
CA TRP A 368 18.79 -12.26 -19.08
C TRP A 368 19.53 -11.81 -17.81
N LYS A 369 20.86 -11.92 -17.80
CA LYS A 369 21.69 -11.58 -16.63
C LYS A 369 21.72 -10.07 -16.32
N GLN A 370 21.42 -9.21 -17.30
CA GLN A 370 21.43 -7.75 -17.15
C GLN A 370 20.10 -7.22 -16.61
N ALA A 371 19.01 -7.96 -16.78
CA ALA A 371 17.71 -7.64 -16.24
C ALA A 371 17.63 -7.98 -14.74
N ASN A 372 16.88 -7.19 -13.97
CA ASN A 372 16.53 -7.52 -12.59
C ASN A 372 15.37 -8.55 -12.55
N ILE A 373 15.04 -9.06 -11.36
CA ILE A 373 14.01 -10.09 -11.18
C ILE A 373 12.63 -9.67 -11.70
N HIS A 374 12.24 -8.40 -11.51
CA HIS A 374 10.97 -7.89 -12.02
C HIS A 374 10.94 -7.94 -13.55
N GLU A 375 11.94 -7.36 -14.19
CA GLU A 375 12.05 -7.33 -15.65
C GLU A 375 12.07 -8.74 -16.25
N ARG A 376 12.82 -9.66 -15.62
CA ARG A 376 12.83 -11.09 -16.00
C ARG A 376 11.45 -11.72 -15.86
N ALA A 377 10.80 -11.58 -14.71
CA ALA A 377 9.50 -12.21 -14.43
C ALA A 377 8.42 -11.73 -15.40
N TYR A 378 8.35 -10.42 -15.66
CA TYR A 378 7.38 -9.83 -16.58
C TYR A 378 7.67 -10.17 -18.05
N SER A 379 8.94 -10.36 -18.43
CA SER A 379 9.30 -10.81 -19.78
C SER A 379 8.81 -12.23 -20.11
N LEU A 380 8.47 -13.03 -19.09
CA LEU A 380 7.99 -14.40 -19.21
C LEU A 380 6.46 -14.52 -19.17
N GLU A 381 5.70 -13.43 -19.03
CA GLU A 381 4.24 -13.51 -18.99
C GLU A 381 3.67 -14.26 -20.19
N LEU A 382 2.65 -15.09 -19.94
CA LEU A 382 1.94 -15.92 -20.92
C LEU A 382 2.80 -16.98 -21.65
N LEU A 383 4.12 -17.03 -21.44
CA LEU A 383 4.99 -18.01 -22.10
C LEU A 383 4.92 -19.39 -21.46
N THR A 384 4.82 -20.42 -22.28
CA THR A 384 4.66 -21.82 -21.85
C THR A 384 5.79 -22.73 -22.31
N ASP A 385 6.79 -22.22 -23.03
CA ASP A 385 7.91 -23.02 -23.50
C ASP A 385 8.78 -23.52 -22.33
N PRO A 386 9.48 -24.67 -22.49
CA PRO A 386 10.24 -25.29 -21.40
C PRO A 386 11.28 -24.37 -20.76
N TRP A 387 11.95 -23.52 -21.53
CA TRP A 387 12.95 -22.60 -21.01
C TRP A 387 12.29 -21.54 -20.13
N SER A 388 11.17 -20.96 -20.57
CA SER A 388 10.42 -19.97 -19.79
C SER A 388 9.85 -20.58 -18.51
N VAL A 389 9.36 -21.82 -18.54
CA VAL A 389 8.86 -22.54 -17.36
C VAL A 389 9.99 -22.79 -16.35
N GLU A 390 11.15 -23.26 -16.80
CA GLU A 390 12.34 -23.47 -15.95
C GLU A 390 12.78 -22.16 -15.29
N LYS A 391 12.92 -21.08 -16.07
CA LYS A 391 13.34 -19.78 -15.54
C LYS A 391 12.33 -19.20 -14.57
N ARG A 392 11.04 -19.35 -14.83
CA ARG A 392 10.00 -18.90 -13.91
C ARG A 392 10.07 -19.62 -12.57
N ARG A 393 10.30 -20.93 -12.56
CA ARG A 393 10.48 -21.70 -11.32
C ARG A 393 11.66 -21.19 -10.50
N ALA A 394 12.80 -20.96 -11.14
CA ALA A 394 13.98 -20.40 -10.45
C ALA A 394 13.71 -19.00 -9.86
N LEU A 395 12.93 -18.16 -10.55
CA LEU A 395 12.58 -16.83 -10.02
C LEU A 395 11.56 -16.90 -8.86
N LEU A 396 10.67 -17.90 -8.84
CA LEU A 396 9.74 -18.11 -7.73
C LEU A 396 10.47 -18.42 -6.42
N ASP A 397 11.59 -19.13 -6.48
CA ASP A 397 12.42 -19.41 -5.31
C ASP A 397 13.14 -18.15 -4.78
N GLU A 398 13.37 -17.15 -5.65
CA GLU A 398 14.07 -15.90 -5.31
C GLU A 398 13.12 -14.79 -4.84
N ASP A 399 12.02 -14.52 -5.55
CA ASP A 399 11.05 -13.46 -5.21
C ASP A 399 9.61 -13.81 -5.68
N PRO A 400 8.91 -14.69 -4.96
CA PRO A 400 7.57 -15.10 -5.39
C PRO A 400 6.57 -13.95 -5.34
N GLY A 401 6.80 -12.94 -4.48
CA GLY A 401 5.94 -11.74 -4.43
C GLY A 401 5.92 -10.96 -5.75
N THR A 402 7.02 -11.01 -6.51
CA THR A 402 7.15 -10.38 -7.84
C THR A 402 6.69 -11.31 -8.96
N VAL A 403 6.92 -12.62 -8.83
CA VAL A 403 6.67 -13.60 -9.91
C VAL A 403 5.23 -14.11 -9.92
N LEU A 404 4.60 -14.36 -8.77
CA LEU A 404 3.23 -14.91 -8.71
C LEU A 404 2.22 -14.09 -9.54
N PRO A 405 2.21 -12.74 -9.51
CA PRO A 405 1.27 -11.97 -10.32
C PRO A 405 1.43 -12.17 -11.83
N THR A 406 2.62 -12.58 -12.30
CA THR A 406 2.90 -12.83 -13.74
C THR A 406 2.39 -14.20 -14.20
N LEU A 407 1.87 -15.03 -13.29
CA LEU A 407 1.17 -16.27 -13.61
C LEU A 407 -0.25 -16.05 -14.14
N ARG A 408 -0.76 -14.82 -14.05
CA ARG A 408 -2.10 -14.48 -14.55
C ARG A 408 -2.22 -14.85 -16.03
N GLY A 409 -3.30 -15.56 -16.38
CA GLY A 409 -3.59 -15.98 -17.75
C GLY A 409 -2.86 -17.25 -18.19
N LEU A 410 -1.99 -17.85 -17.36
CA LEU A 410 -1.46 -19.18 -17.61
C LEU A 410 -2.50 -20.26 -17.27
N ALA A 411 -2.39 -21.40 -17.96
CA ALA A 411 -3.20 -22.56 -17.70
C ALA A 411 -2.98 -23.10 -16.27
N PRO A 412 -4.02 -23.67 -15.63
CA PRO A 412 -3.95 -24.15 -14.24
C PRO A 412 -2.78 -25.10 -13.97
N GLU A 413 -2.45 -25.99 -14.91
CA GLU A 413 -1.39 -27.00 -14.76
C GLU A 413 0.00 -26.38 -14.58
N LEU A 414 0.21 -25.17 -15.11
CA LEU A 414 1.45 -24.41 -14.98
C LEU A 414 1.43 -23.43 -13.80
N ALA A 415 0.27 -22.90 -13.44
CA ALA A 415 0.14 -21.86 -12.43
C ALA A 415 -0.11 -22.44 -11.02
N ASP A 416 -1.05 -23.36 -10.89
CA ASP A 416 -1.62 -23.79 -9.61
C ASP A 416 -0.59 -24.38 -8.64
N PRO A 417 0.39 -25.21 -9.06
CA PRO A 417 1.40 -25.72 -8.15
C PRO A 417 2.17 -24.61 -7.41
N ALA A 418 2.43 -23.48 -8.10
CA ALA A 418 3.07 -22.32 -7.48
C ALA A 418 2.08 -21.49 -6.63
N LEU A 419 0.84 -21.35 -7.08
CA LEU A 419 -0.18 -20.60 -6.34
C LEU A 419 -0.49 -21.26 -4.98
N GLU A 420 -0.62 -22.57 -4.97
CA GLU A 420 -0.85 -23.36 -3.75
C GLU A 420 0.35 -23.31 -2.80
N ALA A 421 1.56 -23.55 -3.32
CA ALA A 421 2.78 -23.56 -2.51
C ALA A 421 3.06 -22.23 -1.78
N TRP A 422 2.56 -21.11 -2.32
CA TRP A 422 2.80 -19.77 -1.80
C TRP A 422 1.56 -19.08 -1.23
N ALA A 423 0.41 -19.75 -1.16
CA ALA A 423 -0.87 -19.19 -0.70
C ALA A 423 -0.76 -18.53 0.68
N ASP A 424 -0.16 -19.22 1.66
CA ASP A 424 -0.05 -18.71 3.04
C ASP A 424 1.00 -17.60 3.19
N LYS A 425 2.06 -17.66 2.37
CA LYS A 425 3.25 -16.79 2.51
C LYS A 425 3.12 -15.50 1.71
N ALA A 426 2.43 -15.54 0.57
CA ALA A 426 2.23 -14.40 -0.32
C ALA A 426 0.78 -14.31 -0.85
N PRO A 427 -0.24 -14.33 0.02
CA PRO A 427 -1.65 -14.43 -0.38
C PRO A 427 -2.08 -13.32 -1.33
N LYS A 428 -1.57 -12.10 -1.12
CA LYS A 428 -1.87 -10.97 -2.00
C LYS A 428 -1.40 -11.20 -3.43
N ALA A 429 -0.23 -11.81 -3.60
CA ALA A 429 0.36 -12.04 -4.90
C ALA A 429 -0.39 -13.19 -5.62
N VAL A 430 -0.77 -14.24 -4.87
CA VAL A 430 -1.65 -15.32 -5.34
C VAL A 430 -3.00 -14.79 -5.80
N LEU A 431 -3.70 -14.01 -4.98
CA LEU A 431 -5.00 -13.41 -5.34
C LEU A 431 -4.89 -12.49 -6.57
N SER A 432 -3.76 -11.83 -6.77
CA SER A 432 -3.52 -11.05 -7.98
C SER A 432 -3.37 -11.92 -9.23
N ALA A 433 -2.77 -13.10 -9.11
CA ALA A 433 -2.64 -14.06 -10.20
C ALA A 433 -3.98 -14.70 -10.59
N LEU A 434 -4.90 -14.87 -9.64
CA LEU A 434 -6.23 -15.44 -9.84
C LEU A 434 -7.21 -14.49 -10.58
N MET A 435 -6.88 -13.21 -10.74
CA MET A 435 -7.75 -12.26 -11.44
C MET A 435 -8.09 -12.75 -12.85
N GLY A 436 -9.39 -12.83 -13.16
CA GLY A 436 -9.90 -13.30 -14.45
C GLY A 436 -10.14 -14.81 -14.54
N ARG A 437 -9.83 -15.60 -13.49
CA ARG A 437 -10.09 -17.04 -13.43
C ARG A 437 -11.37 -17.37 -12.67
N ALA A 438 -12.22 -18.22 -13.23
CA ALA A 438 -13.49 -18.69 -12.66
C ALA A 438 -13.56 -20.22 -12.51
N ASP A 439 -12.40 -20.90 -12.49
CA ASP A 439 -12.31 -22.34 -12.26
C ASP A 439 -12.35 -22.72 -10.76
N ASP A 440 -12.68 -23.99 -10.48
CA ASP A 440 -12.86 -24.49 -9.10
C ASP A 440 -11.61 -24.31 -8.23
N SER A 441 -10.42 -24.48 -8.80
CA SER A 441 -9.15 -24.30 -8.09
C SER A 441 -8.97 -22.85 -7.65
N ALA A 442 -9.25 -21.89 -8.54
CA ALA A 442 -9.24 -20.47 -8.21
C ALA A 442 -10.26 -20.10 -7.12
N HIS A 443 -11.48 -20.64 -7.17
CA HIS A 443 -12.50 -20.39 -6.13
C HIS A 443 -12.14 -21.03 -4.78
N ARG A 444 -11.54 -22.22 -4.78
CA ARG A 444 -11.02 -22.85 -3.55
C ARG A 444 -9.98 -21.97 -2.86
N LEU A 445 -8.96 -21.53 -3.59
CA LEU A 445 -7.92 -20.65 -3.04
C LEU A 445 -8.51 -19.33 -2.51
N ARG A 446 -9.50 -18.74 -3.18
CA ARG A 446 -10.18 -17.53 -2.67
C ARG A 446 -10.90 -17.76 -1.34
N ARG A 447 -11.53 -18.92 -1.14
CA ARG A 447 -12.18 -19.29 0.12
C ARG A 447 -11.17 -19.51 1.23
N GLU A 448 -10.09 -20.23 0.96
CA GLU A 448 -8.99 -20.44 1.92
C GLU A 448 -8.36 -19.11 2.36
N LEU A 449 -8.23 -18.17 1.43
CA LEU A 449 -7.60 -16.87 1.66
C LEU A 449 -8.58 -15.77 2.10
N ILE A 450 -9.84 -16.08 2.42
CA ILE A 450 -10.87 -15.06 2.73
C ILE A 450 -10.45 -14.12 3.86
N GLU A 451 -9.70 -14.61 4.86
CA GLU A 451 -9.21 -13.81 6.00
C GLU A 451 -7.99 -12.93 5.71
N THR A 452 -7.42 -13.03 4.51
CA THR A 452 -6.21 -12.27 4.15
C THR A 452 -6.49 -10.81 3.85
N GLY A 453 -7.72 -10.49 3.44
CA GLY A 453 -8.18 -9.12 3.23
C GLY A 453 -9.02 -8.95 1.98
N ARG A 454 -9.37 -7.68 1.71
CA ARG A 454 -10.22 -7.27 0.59
C ARG A 454 -9.69 -7.68 -0.79
N GLU A 455 -8.39 -8.02 -0.88
CA GLU A 455 -7.79 -8.50 -2.13
C GLU A 455 -8.49 -9.75 -2.68
N VAL A 456 -9.18 -10.52 -1.83
CA VAL A 456 -10.02 -11.65 -2.23
C VAL A 456 -11.18 -11.18 -3.12
N VAL A 457 -11.86 -10.11 -2.72
CA VAL A 457 -12.94 -9.48 -3.49
C VAL A 457 -12.39 -8.77 -4.74
N ASP A 458 -11.23 -8.11 -4.65
CA ASP A 458 -10.57 -7.52 -5.83
C ASP A 458 -10.24 -8.61 -6.89
N SER A 459 -10.03 -9.87 -6.48
CA SER A 459 -9.67 -10.98 -7.37
C SER A 459 -10.81 -11.53 -8.24
N ILE A 460 -12.06 -11.21 -7.90
CA ILE A 460 -13.27 -11.65 -8.62
C ILE A 460 -13.92 -10.51 -9.42
N ARG A 461 -13.22 -9.40 -9.63
CA ARG A 461 -13.76 -8.26 -10.38
C ARG A 461 -14.17 -8.70 -11.78
N GLY A 462 -15.41 -8.38 -12.15
CA GLY A 462 -15.97 -8.69 -13.47
C GLY A 462 -16.36 -10.16 -13.69
N LEU A 463 -16.27 -11.03 -12.67
CA LEU A 463 -16.68 -12.44 -12.79
C LEU A 463 -18.18 -12.61 -12.50
N ASP A 464 -18.90 -13.20 -13.46
CA ASP A 464 -20.34 -13.48 -13.38
C ASP A 464 -20.63 -14.97 -13.25
N ASP A 465 -20.19 -15.57 -12.14
CA ASP A 465 -20.41 -16.97 -11.81
C ASP A 465 -20.98 -17.12 -10.38
N PRO A 466 -21.67 -18.23 -10.07
CA PRO A 466 -22.29 -18.44 -8.75
C PRO A 466 -21.33 -18.32 -7.57
N ALA A 467 -20.09 -18.83 -7.70
CA ALA A 467 -19.12 -18.82 -6.62
C ALA A 467 -18.56 -17.41 -6.35
N SER A 468 -18.35 -16.60 -7.40
CA SER A 468 -17.98 -15.18 -7.27
C SER A 468 -19.10 -14.37 -6.62
N TRP A 469 -20.37 -14.62 -6.97
CA TRP A 469 -21.49 -13.94 -6.33
C TRP A 469 -21.65 -14.30 -4.85
N ALA A 470 -21.55 -15.59 -4.51
CA ALA A 470 -21.55 -16.03 -3.11
C ALA A 470 -20.43 -15.36 -2.30
N LEU A 471 -19.25 -15.15 -2.92
CA LEU A 471 -18.14 -14.46 -2.27
C LEU A 471 -18.41 -12.96 -2.07
N ARG A 472 -19.12 -12.30 -2.99
CA ARG A 472 -19.58 -10.90 -2.80
C ARG A 472 -20.55 -10.79 -1.64
N GLU A 473 -21.53 -11.68 -1.59
CA GLU A 473 -22.54 -11.77 -0.52
C GLU A 473 -21.87 -12.00 0.84
N ALA A 474 -20.93 -12.95 0.93
CA ALA A 474 -20.18 -13.21 2.16
C ALA A 474 -19.28 -12.06 2.62
N CYS A 475 -18.92 -11.13 1.73
CA CYS A 475 -17.98 -10.06 2.01
C CYS A 475 -18.61 -8.66 2.11
N VAL A 476 -19.92 -8.53 1.86
CA VAL A 476 -20.59 -7.22 1.77
C VAL A 476 -20.49 -6.43 3.08
N ASP A 477 -20.69 -7.07 4.22
CA ASP A 477 -20.63 -6.41 5.53
C ASP A 477 -19.18 -6.03 5.92
N ARG A 478 -18.20 -6.80 5.44
CA ARG A 478 -16.79 -6.60 5.80
C ARG A 478 -16.11 -5.56 4.92
N TRP A 479 -16.39 -5.58 3.62
CA TRP A 479 -15.72 -4.74 2.62
C TRP A 479 -16.70 -4.20 1.56
N PRO A 480 -17.75 -3.47 1.96
CA PRO A 480 -18.82 -3.06 1.05
C PRO A 480 -18.25 -2.27 -0.14
N SER A 481 -17.36 -1.30 0.11
CA SER A 481 -16.77 -0.47 -0.96
C SER A 481 -15.83 -1.23 -1.91
N THR A 482 -15.36 -2.42 -1.53
CA THR A 482 -14.61 -3.30 -2.44
C THR A 482 -15.54 -4.22 -3.22
N VAL A 483 -16.63 -4.70 -2.60
CA VAL A 483 -17.68 -5.46 -3.27
C VAL A 483 -18.33 -4.63 -4.38
N ALA A 484 -18.74 -3.40 -4.10
CA ALA A 484 -19.28 -2.49 -5.12
C ALA A 484 -18.30 -2.29 -6.30
N TRP A 485 -17.00 -2.20 -6.02
CA TRP A 485 -15.97 -2.07 -7.07
C TRP A 485 -15.78 -3.36 -7.89
N SER A 486 -16.03 -4.53 -7.30
CA SER A 486 -15.92 -5.82 -8.00
C SER A 486 -16.99 -6.02 -9.08
N LEU A 487 -18.09 -5.25 -9.01
CA LEU A 487 -19.18 -5.26 -9.99
C LEU A 487 -18.82 -4.53 -11.29
N ASP A 488 -17.67 -3.86 -11.34
CA ASP A 488 -17.22 -3.18 -12.55
C ASP A 488 -17.08 -4.18 -13.72
N GLY A 489 -17.73 -3.86 -14.85
CA GLY A 489 -17.87 -4.72 -16.02
C GLY A 489 -19.10 -5.64 -16.01
N LEU A 490 -19.82 -5.74 -14.88
CA LEU A 490 -21.03 -6.57 -14.75
C LEU A 490 -22.33 -5.78 -14.90
N LEU A 491 -22.29 -4.45 -14.82
CA LEU A 491 -23.48 -3.62 -14.98
C LEU A 491 -24.13 -3.79 -16.36
N ASP A 492 -23.32 -3.96 -17.39
CA ASP A 492 -23.78 -4.18 -18.77
C ASP A 492 -24.24 -5.63 -19.03
N VAL A 493 -23.87 -6.57 -18.15
CA VAL A 493 -24.11 -8.01 -18.31
C VAL A 493 -25.30 -8.48 -17.47
N THR A 494 -25.35 -8.09 -16.19
CA THR A 494 -26.37 -8.50 -15.22
C THR A 494 -26.84 -7.32 -14.34
N PRO A 495 -27.49 -6.29 -14.93
CA PRO A 495 -27.82 -5.04 -14.26
C PRO A 495 -28.71 -5.21 -13.02
N ALA A 496 -29.72 -6.09 -13.09
CA ALA A 496 -30.66 -6.28 -11.98
C ALA A 496 -29.96 -6.79 -10.70
N ARG A 497 -29.11 -7.81 -10.84
CA ARG A 497 -28.36 -8.37 -9.70
C ARG A 497 -27.31 -7.38 -9.17
N CYS A 498 -26.67 -6.63 -10.07
CA CYS A 498 -25.75 -5.57 -9.67
C CYS A 498 -26.43 -4.48 -8.86
N ARG A 499 -27.65 -4.04 -9.23
CA ARG A 499 -28.41 -3.03 -8.46
C ARG A 499 -28.72 -3.49 -7.04
N VAL A 500 -29.20 -4.73 -6.87
CA VAL A 500 -29.45 -5.31 -5.53
C VAL A 500 -28.19 -5.33 -4.68
N MET A 501 -27.05 -5.74 -5.26
CA MET A 501 -25.78 -5.77 -4.53
C MET A 501 -25.26 -4.36 -4.20
N ILE A 502 -25.50 -3.38 -5.08
CA ILE A 502 -25.17 -1.96 -4.84
C ILE A 502 -25.98 -1.41 -3.66
N GLU A 503 -27.27 -1.74 -3.56
CA GLU A 503 -28.13 -1.37 -2.43
C GLU A 503 -27.62 -2.00 -1.13
N ALA A 504 -27.36 -3.32 -1.13
CA ALA A 504 -26.79 -4.00 0.04
C ALA A 504 -25.44 -3.39 0.48
N CYS A 505 -24.59 -3.01 -0.47
CA CYS A 505 -23.34 -2.30 -0.21
C CYS A 505 -23.57 -0.93 0.44
N ARG A 506 -24.58 -0.19 0.00
CA ARG A 506 -24.95 1.13 0.54
C ARG A 506 -25.49 1.00 1.97
N ASP A 507 -26.34 0.01 2.21
CA ASP A 507 -26.96 -0.23 3.52
C ASP A 507 -25.94 -0.70 4.56
N ALA A 508 -24.94 -1.49 4.14
CA ALA A 508 -23.88 -1.96 5.03
C ALA A 508 -23.00 -0.83 5.59
N ASP A 509 -22.76 0.25 4.83
CA ASP A 509 -21.97 1.38 5.31
C ASP A 509 -22.31 2.73 4.62
N PRO A 510 -23.45 3.36 4.94
CA PRO A 510 -23.96 4.51 4.19
C PRO A 510 -23.14 5.79 4.39
N GLY A 511 -22.39 5.88 5.49
CA GLY A 511 -21.50 7.00 5.80
C GLY A 511 -20.06 6.83 5.29
N ASP A 512 -19.73 5.73 4.58
CA ASP A 512 -18.37 5.50 4.06
C ASP A 512 -18.11 6.34 2.79
N LEU A 513 -17.23 7.34 2.91
CA LEU A 513 -16.81 8.17 1.77
C LEU A 513 -16.17 7.33 0.65
N PHE A 514 -15.49 6.23 1.00
CA PHE A 514 -14.97 5.31 -0.01
C PHE A 514 -16.09 4.68 -0.81
N MET A 515 -17.18 4.27 -0.14
CA MET A 515 -18.37 3.77 -0.80
C MET A 515 -19.00 4.84 -1.69
N LYS A 516 -19.30 6.03 -1.15
CA LYS A 516 -19.91 7.13 -1.90
C LYS A 516 -19.12 7.45 -3.18
N ARG A 517 -17.79 7.51 -3.10
CA ARG A 517 -16.92 7.68 -4.29
C ARG A 517 -17.10 6.57 -5.32
N ARG A 518 -17.28 5.31 -4.89
CA ARG A 518 -17.49 4.18 -5.80
C ARG A 518 -18.83 4.25 -6.49
N LEU A 519 -19.90 4.54 -5.74
CA LEU A 519 -21.25 4.69 -6.29
C LEU A 519 -21.30 5.83 -7.30
N TYR A 520 -20.74 6.99 -6.95
CA TYR A 520 -20.62 8.14 -7.87
C TYR A 520 -19.92 7.78 -9.19
N LEU A 521 -18.84 7.00 -9.13
CA LEU A 521 -18.14 6.53 -10.35
C LEU A 521 -18.94 5.54 -11.20
N LEU A 522 -19.83 4.76 -10.58
CA LEU A 522 -20.72 3.85 -11.30
C LEU A 522 -21.86 4.64 -11.95
N GLU A 523 -22.44 5.60 -11.25
CA GLU A 523 -23.50 6.49 -11.74
C GLU A 523 -23.04 7.33 -12.94
N LEU A 524 -21.85 7.94 -12.86
CA LEU A 524 -21.27 8.68 -14.00
C LEU A 524 -21.12 7.82 -15.26
N ARG A 525 -20.88 6.52 -15.10
CA ARG A 525 -20.74 5.60 -16.24
C ARG A 525 -22.08 5.18 -16.80
N ASP A 526 -23.09 5.02 -15.97
CA ASP A 526 -24.47 4.76 -16.42
C ASP A 526 -25.01 5.97 -17.22
N GLN A 527 -24.78 7.18 -16.72
CA GLN A 527 -25.11 8.43 -17.41
C GLN A 527 -24.30 8.61 -18.71
N GLY A 528 -23.02 8.24 -18.71
CA GLY A 528 -22.16 8.27 -19.89
C GLY A 528 -22.49 7.19 -20.94
N ALA A 529 -22.94 6.01 -20.52
CA ALA A 529 -23.44 4.94 -21.40
C ALA A 529 -24.78 5.34 -22.05
N GLY A 530 -25.61 6.12 -21.34
CA GLY A 530 -26.79 6.77 -21.92
C GLY A 530 -26.49 7.90 -22.90
N ALA A 531 -25.32 8.54 -22.80
CA ALA A 531 -24.87 9.60 -23.69
C ALA A 531 -23.94 9.13 -24.84
N GLY A 532 -23.52 7.85 -24.83
CA GLY A 532 -22.52 7.28 -25.73
C GLY A 532 -23.07 6.52 -26.95
N GLY A 533 -24.36 6.64 -27.26
CA GLY A 533 -24.98 6.08 -28.47
C GLY A 533 -24.68 6.85 -29.77
N GLY A 534 -23.61 7.65 -29.80
CA GLY A 534 -23.28 8.45 -30.98
C GLY A 534 -21.96 9.22 -30.84
N ALA A 535 -20.84 8.51 -30.97
CA ALA A 535 -19.58 9.06 -31.52
C ALA A 535 -18.65 7.88 -31.84
N ASP A 536 -18.50 7.63 -33.14
CA ASP A 536 -17.81 6.51 -33.77
C ASP A 536 -16.31 6.34 -33.46
N ALA A 537 -15.88 5.07 -33.60
CA ALA A 537 -14.54 4.52 -33.89
C ALA A 537 -13.50 4.38 -32.76
#